data_AF-A0A9X8UTG3-F1
#
_entry.id   AF-A0A9X8UTG3-F1
#
_cell.length_a   1.000
_cell.length_b   1.000
_cell.length_c   1.000
_cell.angle_alpha   90.00
_cell.angle_beta   90.00
_cell.angle_gamma   90.00
#
_symmetry.space_group_name_H-M   'P 1'
#
loop_
_entity.id
_entity.type
_entity.pdbx_description
1 polymer ?
#
loop_
_entity_poly.entity_id
_entity_poly.type
_entity_poly.pdbx_seq_one_letter_code
_entity_poly.pdbx_strand_id
1 'polypeptide(L)'
;MIKRSALWALPLAIAMALTSCSSGSSPEPSASLESQAPSADPSQPAEQSVGDALSAEEVESIASKIVEGDKAVQVIGNEQMQKQLAVAKDANLPSGIKPEKCADMNAEYTVTDLTGSVAATATSSSEAVGKVVQVFSLTDEVTRKRVAQALTLDDLEDCKTVAIDQGGQEIQAERQILALDVQAEQSLTMSTQMDAGGGQILTSVAVQALDGNDFVLVTLQTGSQQPAELAGEAVNLADRAFAEIKSVQ
;
A
#
# COMPACT_ATOMS: atom_id res chain seq x y z
N MET A 1 42.17 -42.48 8.86
CA MET A 1 41.73 -42.93 10.20
C MET A 1 40.55 -42.03 10.60
N ILE A 2 39.32 -42.55 10.82
CA ILE A 2 38.79 -43.05 12.13
C ILE A 2 38.73 -41.87 13.14
N LYS A 3 37.61 -41.41 13.74
CA LYS A 3 36.23 -41.91 14.05
C LYS A 3 35.25 -40.69 14.11
N ARG A 4 33.92 -40.80 13.86
CA ARG A 4 32.79 -41.01 14.83
C ARG A 4 32.92 -40.26 16.18
N SER A 5 31.91 -39.73 16.87
CA SER A 5 30.42 -39.69 16.74
C SER A 5 29.96 -38.20 16.84
N ALA A 6 28.73 -37.74 17.17
CA ALA A 6 27.41 -38.27 17.59
C ALA A 6 26.30 -37.35 16.97
N LEU A 7 24.96 -37.52 17.04
CA LEU A 7 23.97 -38.09 17.97
C LEU A 7 23.73 -37.35 19.30
N TRP A 8 22.75 -36.44 19.30
CA TRP A 8 21.93 -36.10 20.47
C TRP A 8 20.47 -35.90 20.03
N ALA A 9 19.51 -36.36 20.85
CA ALA A 9 18.12 -36.51 20.45
C ALA A 9 17.14 -36.38 21.63
N LEU A 10 16.11 -35.54 21.47
CA LEU A 10 14.86 -35.48 22.24
C LEU A 10 14.98 -35.25 23.78
N PRO A 11 13.86 -35.09 24.52
CA PRO A 11 12.57 -34.45 24.22
C PRO A 11 12.16 -33.41 25.29
N LEU A 12 11.03 -32.71 25.12
CA LEU A 12 9.93 -32.70 26.12
C LEU A 12 8.69 -31.94 25.62
N ALA A 13 7.52 -32.46 25.94
CA ALA A 13 6.22 -31.86 25.66
C ALA A 13 5.61 -31.28 26.93
N ILE A 14 4.89 -30.17 26.82
CA ILE A 14 3.85 -29.79 27.79
C ILE A 14 2.63 -29.34 27.00
N ALA A 15 1.59 -30.17 27.00
CA ALA A 15 0.24 -29.72 26.66
C ALA A 15 -0.41 -29.18 27.94
N MET A 16 -1.04 -28.01 27.86
CA MET A 16 -2.04 -27.59 28.85
C MET A 16 -3.32 -27.21 28.12
N ALA A 17 -4.29 -28.12 28.19
CA ALA A 17 -5.68 -27.78 27.93
C ALA A 17 -6.28 -27.22 29.23
N LEU A 18 -6.97 -26.09 29.14
CA LEU A 18 -7.91 -25.65 30.17
C LEU A 18 -9.29 -25.50 29.52
N THR A 19 -10.29 -26.04 30.23
CA THR A 19 -11.70 -26.13 29.84
C THR A 19 -12.53 -25.08 30.61
N SER A 20 -13.86 -25.15 30.47
CA SER A 20 -14.92 -24.47 31.26
C SER A 20 -15.42 -23.15 30.63
N CYS A 21 -16.58 -23.17 29.94
CA CYS A 21 -17.96 -22.95 30.45
C CYS A 21 -18.28 -21.44 30.67
N SER A 22 -19.50 -20.91 30.43
CA SER A 22 -20.84 -21.51 30.52
C SER A 22 -21.88 -20.87 29.57
N SER A 23 -23.02 -21.53 29.41
CA SER A 23 -24.09 -21.26 28.42
C SER A 23 -25.21 -20.29 28.84
N GLY A 24 -25.97 -19.82 27.83
CA GLY A 24 -27.41 -19.51 27.93
C GLY A 24 -27.79 -18.01 27.88
N SER A 25 -28.89 -17.58 27.27
CA SER A 25 -29.91 -18.26 26.44
C SER A 25 -30.68 -17.22 25.62
N SER A 26 -31.09 -17.53 24.38
CA SER A 26 -32.14 -16.77 23.69
C SER A 26 -33.50 -17.00 24.36
N PRO A 27 -34.40 -16.01 24.34
CA PRO A 27 -35.55 -16.16 23.42
C PRO A 27 -36.04 -14.84 22.78
N GLU A 28 -36.23 -14.88 21.47
CA GLU A 28 -37.34 -14.20 20.77
C GLU A 28 -38.62 -15.07 20.87
N PRO A 29 -39.83 -14.68 20.35
CA PRO A 29 -40.22 -13.44 19.65
C PRO A 29 -41.50 -12.76 20.19
N SER A 30 -41.82 -11.57 19.68
CA SER A 30 -43.17 -11.08 19.27
C SER A 30 -43.07 -9.58 18.91
N ALA A 31 -43.11 -9.19 17.64
CA ALA A 31 -44.26 -9.10 16.74
C ALA A 31 -44.98 -7.73 16.77
N SER A 32 -44.78 -6.98 15.67
CA SER A 32 -45.72 -6.03 15.04
C SER A 32 -46.13 -4.74 15.77
N LEU A 33 -45.82 -3.59 15.14
CA LEU A 33 -46.81 -2.88 14.30
C LEU A 33 -46.16 -1.75 13.48
N GLU A 34 -46.65 -1.55 12.26
CA GLU A 34 -46.28 -0.44 11.37
C GLU A 34 -46.75 0.92 11.92
N SER A 35 -46.08 2.02 11.54
CA SER A 35 -46.72 3.11 10.76
C SER A 35 -45.82 4.32 10.49
N GLN A 36 -46.09 4.96 9.35
CA GLN A 36 -45.76 6.35 8.96
C GLN A 36 -44.32 6.67 8.51
N ALA A 37 -44.12 6.57 7.19
CA ALA A 37 -43.37 7.58 6.46
C ALA A 37 -44.24 8.84 6.22
N PRO A 38 -43.63 10.03 6.14
CA PRO A 38 -44.07 11.11 5.28
C PRO A 38 -43.11 11.32 4.10
N SER A 39 -43.64 11.76 2.97
CA SER A 39 -42.87 11.95 1.73
C SER A 39 -42.35 13.39 1.56
N ALA A 40 -41.28 13.48 0.74
CA ALA A 40 -40.85 14.62 -0.08
C ALA A 40 -40.22 15.86 0.59
N ASP A 41 -38.94 16.08 0.26
CA ASP A 41 -38.53 17.30 -0.46
C ASP A 41 -37.32 16.97 -1.38
N PRO A 42 -37.37 17.22 -2.71
CA PRO A 42 -36.27 16.91 -3.63
C PRO A 42 -35.51 18.17 -4.07
N SER A 43 -34.73 18.80 -3.18
CA SER A 43 -33.76 19.86 -3.54
C SER A 43 -32.69 20.13 -2.47
N GLN A 44 -31.72 19.22 -2.35
CA GLN A 44 -30.37 19.58 -1.91
C GLN A 44 -29.39 19.01 -2.94
N PRO A 45 -28.34 19.77 -3.35
CA PRO A 45 -27.19 19.15 -3.99
C PRO A 45 -26.65 18.10 -3.01
N ALA A 46 -26.39 16.89 -3.49
CA ALA A 46 -25.65 15.93 -2.69
C ALA A 46 -24.25 16.50 -2.48
N GLU A 47 -23.97 16.98 -1.26
CA GLU A 47 -22.60 16.92 -0.75
C GLU A 47 -22.21 15.45 -0.86
N GLN A 48 -21.21 15.16 -1.70
CA GLN A 48 -20.62 13.83 -1.74
C GLN A 48 -20.22 13.50 -0.31
N SER A 49 -20.82 12.46 0.26
CA SER A 49 -20.43 11.96 1.56
C SER A 49 -18.99 11.51 1.44
N VAL A 50 -18.07 12.35 1.90
CA VAL A 50 -16.72 11.96 2.24
C VAL A 50 -16.89 10.80 3.22
N GLY A 51 -16.57 9.59 2.76
CA GLY A 51 -16.84 8.36 3.52
C GLY A 51 -16.22 8.45 4.92
N ASP A 52 -16.88 7.85 5.90
CA ASP A 52 -16.29 7.71 7.23
C ASP A 52 -14.94 6.99 7.08
N ALA A 53 -13.90 7.56 7.69
CA ALA A 53 -12.53 7.05 7.54
C ALA A 53 -12.43 5.63 8.09
N LEU A 54 -11.78 4.74 7.34
CA LEU A 54 -11.66 3.33 7.66
C LEU A 54 -10.95 3.11 9.00
N SER A 55 -11.42 2.13 9.77
CA SER A 55 -10.77 1.67 10.99
C SER A 55 -9.44 0.98 10.71
N ALA A 56 -8.63 0.78 11.77
CA ALA A 56 -7.34 0.11 11.65
C ALA A 56 -7.51 -1.36 11.22
N GLU A 57 -8.57 -2.00 11.69
CA GLU A 57 -8.97 -3.36 11.38
C GLU A 57 -9.41 -3.51 9.92
N GLU A 58 -10.12 -2.50 9.37
CA GLU A 58 -10.55 -2.49 7.97
C GLU A 58 -9.39 -2.32 7.01
N VAL A 59 -8.50 -1.34 7.20
CA VAL A 59 -7.32 -1.16 6.31
C VAL A 59 -6.39 -2.37 6.36
N GLU A 60 -6.22 -3.02 7.53
CA GLU A 60 -5.42 -4.24 7.66
C GLU A 60 -6.07 -5.43 6.95
N SER A 61 -7.40 -5.59 7.08
CA SER A 61 -8.16 -6.63 6.38
C SER A 61 -8.08 -6.46 4.87
N ILE A 62 -8.28 -5.23 4.36
CA ILE A 62 -8.18 -4.91 2.93
C ILE A 62 -6.77 -5.23 2.42
N ALA A 63 -5.72 -4.68 3.04
CA ALA A 63 -4.34 -4.93 2.61
C ALA A 63 -4.00 -6.43 2.57
N SER A 64 -4.44 -7.19 3.58
CA SER A 64 -4.25 -8.65 3.64
C SER A 64 -4.96 -9.40 2.50
N LYS A 65 -6.21 -9.05 2.18
CA LYS A 65 -6.99 -9.67 1.08
C LYS A 65 -6.35 -9.45 -0.30
N ILE A 66 -5.74 -8.29 -0.55
CA ILE A 66 -5.18 -7.98 -1.88
C ILE A 66 -4.04 -8.94 -2.25
N VAL A 67 -3.24 -9.36 -1.27
CA VAL A 67 -2.15 -10.34 -1.40
C VAL A 67 -2.54 -11.76 -0.96
N GLU A 68 -3.83 -12.05 -0.75
CA GLU A 68 -4.27 -13.39 -0.37
C GLU A 68 -3.88 -14.43 -1.43
N GLY A 69 -3.31 -15.55 -0.99
CA GLY A 69 -2.80 -16.62 -1.86
C GLY A 69 -1.33 -16.45 -2.29
N ASP A 70 -0.72 -15.28 -2.08
CA ASP A 70 0.72 -15.11 -2.30
C ASP A 70 1.57 -15.86 -1.25
N LYS A 71 2.85 -16.09 -1.58
CA LYS A 71 3.82 -16.68 -0.66
C LYS A 71 4.49 -15.61 0.20
N ALA A 72 4.86 -16.00 1.43
CA ALA A 72 5.62 -15.18 2.38
C ALA A 72 4.98 -13.80 2.66
N VAL A 73 3.65 -13.76 2.74
CA VAL A 73 2.89 -12.56 3.11
C VAL A 73 3.26 -12.12 4.53
N GLN A 74 3.53 -10.83 4.67
CA GLN A 74 3.65 -10.12 5.94
C GLN A 74 2.71 -8.92 5.91
N VAL A 75 1.95 -8.70 6.98
CA VAL A 75 1.04 -7.56 7.13
C VAL A 75 1.48 -6.75 8.34
N ILE A 76 1.49 -5.42 8.19
CA ILE A 76 1.87 -4.46 9.22
C ILE A 76 0.69 -3.49 9.36
N GLY A 77 -0.06 -3.63 10.45
CA GLY A 77 -1.20 -2.79 10.77
C GLY A 77 -0.83 -1.40 11.32
N ASN A 78 -1.86 -0.61 11.62
CA ASN A 78 -1.77 0.83 11.88
C ASN A 78 -0.75 1.22 12.97
N GLU A 79 -0.74 0.54 14.13
CA GLU A 79 0.17 0.92 15.24
C GLU A 79 1.67 0.86 14.84
N GLN A 80 2.03 -0.07 13.95
CA GLN A 80 3.39 -0.20 13.44
C GLN A 80 3.63 0.74 12.25
N MET A 81 2.64 0.90 11.36
CA MET A 81 2.70 1.88 10.27
C MET A 81 2.91 3.31 10.80
N GLN A 82 2.18 3.75 11.82
CA GLN A 82 2.36 5.09 12.39
C GLN A 82 3.78 5.36 12.89
N LYS A 83 4.47 4.34 13.43
CA LYS A 83 5.87 4.45 13.85
C LYS A 83 6.80 4.61 12.65
N GLN A 84 6.52 3.92 11.54
CA GLN A 84 7.28 4.06 10.29
C GLN A 84 7.02 5.42 9.63
N LEU A 85 5.77 5.88 9.58
CA LEU A 85 5.38 7.17 9.00
C LEU A 85 5.92 8.35 9.80
N ALA A 86 5.97 8.27 11.14
CA ALA A 86 6.63 9.27 11.96
C ALA A 86 8.13 9.40 11.64
N VAL A 87 8.82 8.29 11.38
CA VAL A 87 10.24 8.31 10.95
C VAL A 87 10.37 8.83 9.51
N ALA A 88 9.46 8.45 8.60
CA ALA A 88 9.50 8.89 7.20
C ALA A 88 9.26 10.40 7.05
N LYS A 89 8.35 10.98 7.84
CA LYS A 89 8.06 12.42 7.91
C LYS A 89 9.31 13.26 8.22
N ASP A 90 10.12 12.80 9.16
CA ASP A 90 11.34 13.48 9.62
C ASP A 90 12.60 13.05 8.84
N ALA A 91 12.47 12.11 7.90
CA ALA A 91 13.58 11.64 7.07
C ALA A 91 13.92 12.65 5.97
N ASN A 92 15.19 13.00 5.85
CA ASN A 92 15.68 13.65 4.63
C ASN A 92 15.54 12.69 3.46
N LEU A 93 14.95 13.16 2.36
CA LEU A 93 14.90 12.42 1.10
C LEU A 93 16.32 12.06 0.62
N PRO A 94 16.48 10.94 -0.11
CA PRO A 94 17.79 10.42 -0.49
C PRO A 94 18.60 11.44 -1.31
N SER A 95 19.62 12.01 -0.68
CA SER A 95 20.62 12.86 -1.32
C SER A 95 21.46 12.04 -2.31
N GLY A 96 21.81 12.61 -3.47
CA GLY A 96 22.66 11.97 -4.46
C GLY A 96 22.00 11.65 -5.80
N ILE A 97 20.72 12.00 -5.97
CA ILE A 97 20.07 12.03 -7.30
C ILE A 97 20.68 13.17 -8.12
N LYS A 98 21.17 12.86 -9.33
CA LYS A 98 21.74 13.79 -10.30
C LYS A 98 20.95 13.75 -11.62
N PRO A 99 20.72 14.90 -12.27
CA PRO A 99 21.06 16.26 -11.80
C PRO A 99 20.21 16.67 -10.59
N GLU A 100 20.71 17.60 -9.77
CA GLU A 100 20.11 17.96 -8.47
C GLU A 100 18.63 18.38 -8.57
N LYS A 101 18.21 19.03 -9.68
CA LYS A 101 16.80 19.36 -9.93
C LYS A 101 15.86 18.14 -9.92
N CYS A 102 16.39 16.95 -10.19
CA CYS A 102 15.63 15.71 -10.15
C CYS A 102 15.50 15.14 -8.74
N ALA A 103 16.30 15.59 -7.77
CA ALA A 103 16.06 15.36 -6.35
C ALA A 103 14.88 16.22 -5.86
N ASP A 104 14.84 17.49 -6.28
CA ASP A 104 13.73 18.40 -5.97
C ASP A 104 12.41 17.89 -6.56
N MET A 105 12.39 17.53 -7.85
CA MET A 105 11.23 16.88 -8.49
C MET A 105 10.84 15.58 -7.78
N ASN A 106 11.80 14.76 -7.33
CA ASN A 106 11.52 13.56 -6.54
C ASN A 106 10.83 13.90 -5.21
N ALA A 107 11.09 15.07 -4.63
CA ALA A 107 10.41 15.52 -3.42
C ALA A 107 8.95 15.93 -3.68
N GLU A 108 8.65 16.52 -4.84
CA GLU A 108 7.30 16.99 -5.18
C GLU A 108 6.27 15.86 -5.29
N TYR A 109 6.66 14.70 -5.85
CA TYR A 109 5.77 13.54 -5.99
C TYR A 109 5.91 12.48 -4.88
N THR A 110 6.82 12.66 -3.91
CA THR A 110 7.00 11.73 -2.77
C THR A 110 6.33 12.27 -1.51
N VAL A 111 5.20 11.67 -1.11
CA VAL A 111 4.50 12.06 0.11
C VAL A 111 5.13 11.36 1.33
N THR A 112 6.01 12.07 2.05
CA THR A 112 6.67 11.53 3.26
C THR A 112 5.82 11.66 4.52
N ASP A 113 4.98 12.70 4.61
CA ASP A 113 4.11 12.94 5.77
C ASP A 113 2.69 12.41 5.54
N LEU A 114 2.52 11.10 5.71
CA LEU A 114 1.22 10.40 5.75
C LEU A 114 0.72 10.14 7.19
N THR A 115 1.28 10.82 8.21
CA THR A 115 0.90 10.62 9.63
C THR A 115 -0.55 10.99 9.93
N GLY A 116 -1.20 11.74 9.05
CA GLY A 116 -2.64 12.02 9.05
C GLY A 116 -3.50 10.94 8.39
N SER A 117 -3.30 9.68 8.77
CA SER A 117 -4.05 8.55 8.20
C SER A 117 -4.23 7.41 9.20
N VAL A 118 -5.18 6.53 8.92
CA VAL A 118 -5.18 5.13 9.40
C VAL A 118 -4.61 4.28 8.27
N ALA A 119 -3.60 3.45 8.56
CA ALA A 119 -2.82 2.79 7.51
C ALA A 119 -2.53 1.31 7.77
N ALA A 120 -2.38 0.53 6.71
CA ALA A 120 -1.76 -0.80 6.75
C ALA A 120 -0.90 -1.03 5.50
N THR A 121 0.11 -1.90 5.62
CA THR A 121 0.82 -2.45 4.46
C THR A 121 0.80 -3.96 4.49
N ALA A 122 0.61 -4.56 3.33
CA ALA A 122 0.84 -5.97 3.09
C ALA A 122 1.97 -6.13 2.06
N THR A 123 2.93 -6.99 2.37
CA THR A 123 4.06 -7.29 1.48
C THR A 123 4.09 -8.77 1.18
N SER A 124 4.29 -9.15 -0.08
CA SER A 124 4.53 -10.53 -0.48
C SER A 124 5.84 -10.65 -1.26
N SER A 125 6.52 -11.78 -1.10
CA SER A 125 7.82 -12.03 -1.73
C SER A 125 7.78 -13.41 -2.38
N SER A 126 7.38 -13.44 -3.65
CA SER A 126 7.55 -14.60 -4.51
C SER A 126 8.96 -14.61 -5.11
N GLU A 127 9.37 -15.74 -5.71
CA GLU A 127 10.67 -15.85 -6.39
C GLU A 127 10.74 -15.03 -7.71
N ALA A 128 9.61 -14.47 -8.19
CA ALA A 128 9.52 -13.77 -9.47
C ALA A 128 9.17 -12.27 -9.34
N VAL A 129 8.27 -11.93 -8.43
CA VAL A 129 7.80 -10.56 -8.17
C VAL A 129 7.69 -10.32 -6.66
N GLY A 130 8.30 -9.24 -6.19
CA GLY A 130 8.04 -8.67 -4.87
C GLY A 130 6.92 -7.65 -4.96
N LYS A 131 5.96 -7.71 -4.01
CA LYS A 131 4.79 -6.83 -3.98
C LYS A 131 4.70 -6.13 -2.63
N VAL A 132 4.32 -4.86 -2.67
CA VAL A 132 3.98 -4.03 -1.51
C VAL A 132 2.66 -3.34 -1.84
N VAL A 133 1.65 -3.52 -1.00
CA VAL A 133 0.34 -2.86 -1.11
C VAL A 133 0.10 -2.11 0.19
N GLN A 134 0.01 -0.79 0.09
CA GLN A 134 -0.25 0.10 1.22
C GLN A 134 -1.61 0.74 1.03
N VAL A 135 -2.43 0.67 2.08
CA VAL A 135 -3.78 1.25 2.13
C VAL A 135 -3.78 2.29 3.24
N PHE A 136 -4.21 3.50 2.92
CA PHE A 136 -4.30 4.62 3.84
C PHE A 136 -5.71 5.22 3.74
N SER A 137 -6.43 5.33 4.85
CA SER A 137 -7.61 6.18 4.94
C SER A 137 -7.19 7.49 5.58
N LEU A 138 -7.21 8.58 4.81
CA LEU A 138 -6.66 9.87 5.21
C LEU A 138 -7.64 10.58 6.15
N THR A 139 -7.17 10.94 7.34
CA THR A 139 -8.01 11.49 8.42
C THR A 139 -7.96 13.01 8.51
N ASP A 140 -7.11 13.67 7.70
CA ASP A 140 -7.04 15.13 7.64
C ASP A 140 -6.83 15.69 6.21
N GLU A 141 -7.35 16.90 6.03
CA GLU A 141 -7.37 17.64 4.77
C GLU A 141 -5.98 18.07 4.27
N VAL A 142 -5.01 18.29 5.16
CA VAL A 142 -3.64 18.70 4.82
C VAL A 142 -2.88 17.52 4.23
N THR A 143 -3.01 16.33 4.84
CA THR A 143 -2.45 15.09 4.29
C THR A 143 -3.09 14.75 2.94
N ARG A 144 -4.42 14.82 2.83
CA ARG A 144 -5.14 14.62 1.55
C ARG A 144 -4.67 15.57 0.45
N LYS A 145 -4.53 16.87 0.75
CA LYS A 145 -4.05 17.86 -0.23
C LYS A 145 -2.62 17.62 -0.70
N ARG A 146 -1.73 17.14 0.18
CA ARG A 146 -0.35 16.77 -0.22
C ARG A 146 -0.33 15.58 -1.16
N VAL A 147 -1.14 14.55 -0.87
CA VAL A 147 -1.32 13.40 -1.76
C VAL A 147 -1.86 13.86 -3.11
N ALA A 148 -2.97 14.59 -3.11
CA ALA A 148 -3.58 15.10 -4.35
C ALA A 148 -2.59 15.93 -5.18
N GLN A 149 -1.78 16.77 -4.54
CA GLN A 149 -0.75 17.56 -5.23
C GLN A 149 0.37 16.67 -5.81
N ALA A 150 0.88 15.70 -5.06
CA ALA A 150 1.92 14.77 -5.53
C ALA A 150 1.48 13.93 -6.75
N LEU A 151 0.18 13.62 -6.84
CA LEU A 151 -0.43 12.92 -7.98
C LEU A 151 -0.57 13.78 -9.25
N THR A 152 -0.31 15.10 -9.20
CA THR A 152 -0.43 15.98 -10.38
C THR A 152 0.77 15.95 -11.34
N LEU A 153 1.84 15.23 -11.01
CA LEU A 153 3.02 15.11 -11.87
C LEU A 153 2.69 14.36 -13.18
N ASP A 154 2.70 15.07 -14.31
CA ASP A 154 2.39 14.54 -15.64
C ASP A 154 3.61 14.45 -16.59
N ASP A 155 4.67 15.21 -16.35
CA ASP A 155 5.97 15.08 -17.02
C ASP A 155 7.14 14.99 -16.03
N LEU A 156 8.19 14.26 -16.45
CA LEU A 156 9.47 14.15 -15.76
C LEU A 156 10.51 15.15 -16.30
N GLU A 157 10.16 15.99 -17.28
CA GLU A 157 11.10 16.84 -18.02
C GLU A 157 12.35 16.06 -18.51
N ASP A 158 13.54 16.47 -18.08
CA ASP A 158 14.85 15.84 -18.29
C ASP A 158 15.19 14.76 -17.24
N CYS A 159 14.36 14.55 -16.21
CA CYS A 159 14.56 13.61 -15.11
C CYS A 159 14.11 12.17 -15.43
N LYS A 160 13.95 11.85 -16.72
CA LYS A 160 13.66 10.51 -17.26
C LYS A 160 14.86 9.56 -17.14
N THR A 161 16.07 10.10 -17.00
CA THR A 161 17.26 9.33 -16.65
C THR A 161 17.98 10.07 -15.54
N VAL A 162 18.22 9.41 -14.42
CA VAL A 162 18.93 9.97 -13.26
C VAL A 162 20.06 9.06 -12.81
N ALA A 163 21.15 9.67 -12.37
CA ALA A 163 22.19 9.00 -11.62
C ALA A 163 21.85 9.06 -10.12
N ILE A 164 21.98 7.95 -9.40
CA ILE A 164 21.75 7.86 -7.96
C ILE A 164 23.06 7.43 -7.30
N ASP A 165 23.67 8.28 -6.48
CA ASP A 165 24.80 7.89 -5.64
C ASP A 165 24.32 7.02 -4.47
N GLN A 166 24.63 5.73 -4.51
CA GLN A 166 24.35 4.79 -3.44
C GLN A 166 25.68 4.20 -2.94
N GLY A 167 26.15 4.69 -1.78
CA GLY A 167 27.37 4.18 -1.14
C GLY A 167 28.66 4.49 -1.90
N GLY A 168 28.69 5.56 -2.71
CA GLY A 168 29.84 5.92 -3.55
C GLY A 168 29.87 5.19 -4.90
N GLN A 169 28.78 4.51 -5.27
CA GLN A 169 28.56 3.96 -6.61
C GLN A 169 27.42 4.71 -7.28
N GLU A 170 27.62 5.11 -8.54
CA GLU A 170 26.59 5.78 -9.32
C GLU A 170 25.75 4.74 -10.07
N ILE A 171 24.49 4.60 -9.68
CA ILE A 171 23.50 3.72 -10.30
C ILE A 171 22.65 4.55 -11.26
N GLN A 172 22.57 4.14 -12.52
CA GLN A 172 21.67 4.77 -13.49
C GLN A 172 20.26 4.19 -13.33
N ALA A 173 19.28 5.09 -13.29
CA ALA A 173 17.86 4.74 -13.23
C ALA A 173 17.08 5.48 -14.33
N GLU A 174 16.38 4.73 -15.16
CA GLU A 174 15.42 5.24 -16.15
C GLU A 174 14.02 5.28 -15.53
N ARG A 175 13.31 6.39 -15.71
CA ARG A 175 12.00 6.67 -15.11
C ARG A 175 11.01 7.03 -16.20
N GLN A 176 9.79 6.49 -16.10
CA GLN A 176 8.71 6.79 -17.03
C GLN A 176 7.35 6.81 -16.33
N ILE A 177 6.64 7.93 -16.46
CA ILE A 177 5.21 8.02 -16.16
C ILE A 177 4.45 7.19 -17.19
N LEU A 178 3.56 6.32 -16.71
CA LEU A 178 2.71 5.47 -17.52
C LEU A 178 1.27 5.97 -17.42
N ALA A 179 0.73 6.51 -18.51
CA ALA A 179 -0.67 6.89 -18.60
C ALA A 179 -1.55 5.63 -18.65
N LEU A 180 -2.02 5.19 -17.49
CA LEU A 180 -2.93 4.07 -17.30
C LEU A 180 -4.20 4.55 -16.57
N ASP A 181 -5.32 3.91 -16.88
CA ASP A 181 -6.59 4.15 -16.21
C ASP A 181 -6.64 3.37 -14.88
N VAL A 182 -7.01 4.03 -13.79
CA VAL A 182 -7.10 3.47 -12.43
C VAL A 182 -8.43 3.93 -11.85
N GLN A 183 -9.14 3.06 -11.13
CA GLN A 183 -10.50 3.31 -10.63
C GLN A 183 -10.55 4.22 -9.37
N ALA A 184 -9.96 5.41 -9.50
CA ALA A 184 -9.82 6.45 -8.48
C ALA A 184 -9.92 7.86 -9.10
N GLU A 185 -10.29 8.87 -8.31
CA GLU A 185 -10.36 10.27 -8.75
C GLU A 185 -9.04 10.83 -9.30
N GLN A 186 -7.90 10.41 -8.73
CA GLN A 186 -6.56 10.81 -9.15
C GLN A 186 -5.59 9.63 -9.08
N SER A 187 -4.66 9.52 -10.04
CA SER A 187 -3.58 8.53 -9.97
C SER A 187 -2.32 8.97 -10.70
N LEU A 188 -1.19 8.40 -10.27
CA LEU A 188 0.13 8.52 -10.86
C LEU A 188 0.76 7.14 -10.90
N THR A 189 0.97 6.59 -12.10
CA THR A 189 1.74 5.37 -12.30
C THR A 189 3.14 5.71 -12.79
N MET A 190 4.16 5.32 -12.03
CA MET A 190 5.57 5.55 -12.33
C MET A 190 6.29 4.21 -12.44
N SER A 191 7.00 4.00 -13.55
CA SER A 191 7.97 2.91 -13.69
C SER A 191 9.39 3.42 -13.47
N THR A 192 10.24 2.58 -12.88
CA THR A 192 11.67 2.81 -12.73
C THR A 192 12.43 1.54 -13.10
N GLN A 193 13.38 1.63 -14.02
CA GLN A 193 14.33 0.56 -14.35
C GLN A 193 15.72 0.99 -13.87
N MET A 194 16.41 0.13 -13.14
CA MET A 194 17.76 0.41 -12.62
C MET A 194 18.72 -0.74 -12.90
N ASP A 195 19.99 -0.45 -13.19
CA ASP A 195 21.04 -1.46 -13.29
C ASP A 195 21.41 -1.94 -11.88
N ALA A 196 20.99 -3.15 -11.53
CA ALA A 196 21.29 -3.78 -10.24
C ALA A 196 22.69 -4.44 -10.21
N GLY A 197 23.47 -4.29 -11.27
CA GLY A 197 24.81 -4.84 -11.43
C GLY A 197 24.83 -6.26 -11.99
N GLY A 198 25.95 -6.63 -12.60
CA GLY A 198 26.13 -7.93 -13.24
C GLY A 198 25.31 -8.11 -14.53
N GLY A 199 24.81 -7.03 -15.12
CA GLY A 199 23.95 -7.06 -16.31
C GLY A 199 22.48 -7.39 -16.00
N GLN A 200 22.05 -7.23 -14.75
CA GLN A 200 20.67 -7.42 -14.32
C GLN A 200 19.96 -6.07 -14.23
N ILE A 201 18.83 -5.94 -14.92
CA ILE A 201 17.94 -4.79 -14.80
C ILE A 201 16.87 -5.14 -13.75
N LEU A 202 16.67 -4.24 -12.79
CA LEU A 202 15.58 -4.31 -11.83
C LEU A 202 14.50 -3.33 -12.26
N THR A 203 13.33 -3.87 -12.62
CA THR A 203 12.12 -3.10 -12.95
C THR A 203 11.28 -2.96 -11.69
N SER A 204 10.86 -1.73 -11.38
CA SER A 204 9.82 -1.45 -10.41
C SER A 204 8.72 -0.60 -11.04
N VAL A 205 7.48 -0.81 -10.61
CA VAL A 205 6.36 0.08 -10.89
C VAL A 205 5.67 0.42 -9.58
N ALA A 206 5.45 1.72 -9.37
CA ALA A 206 4.60 2.26 -8.31
C ALA A 206 3.32 2.85 -8.93
N VAL A 207 2.16 2.40 -8.46
CA VAL A 207 0.85 3.03 -8.70
C VAL A 207 0.47 3.73 -7.42
N GLN A 208 0.34 5.05 -7.47
CA GLN A 208 -0.22 5.88 -6.41
C GLN A 208 -1.61 6.34 -6.86
N ALA A 209 -2.64 6.20 -6.04
CA ALA A 209 -4.01 6.56 -6.42
C ALA A 209 -4.84 7.02 -5.22
N LEU A 210 -5.68 8.04 -5.41
CA LEU A 210 -6.51 8.68 -4.38
C LEU A 210 -7.97 8.74 -4.88
N ASP A 211 -8.89 8.27 -4.04
CA ASP A 211 -10.34 8.32 -4.27
C ASP A 211 -11.03 8.83 -3.00
N GLY A 212 -11.56 10.05 -3.01
CA GLY A 212 -12.10 10.69 -1.81
C GLY A 212 -11.06 10.86 -0.70
N ASN A 213 -11.18 10.10 0.39
CA ASN A 213 -10.22 10.08 1.49
C ASN A 213 -9.26 8.89 1.43
N ASP A 214 -9.47 7.91 0.56
CA ASP A 214 -8.70 6.66 0.57
C ASP A 214 -7.58 6.72 -0.47
N PHE A 215 -6.36 6.49 0.00
CA PHE A 215 -5.13 6.51 -0.78
C PHE A 215 -4.51 5.11 -0.80
N VAL A 216 -4.20 4.63 -2.00
CA VAL A 216 -3.58 3.32 -2.24
C VAL A 216 -2.24 3.52 -2.95
N LEU A 217 -1.21 2.87 -2.42
CA LEU A 217 0.11 2.77 -3.05
C LEU A 217 0.44 1.29 -3.26
N VAL A 218 0.51 0.87 -4.52
CA VAL A 218 0.99 -0.45 -4.94
C VAL A 218 2.38 -0.29 -5.52
N THR A 219 3.38 -0.97 -4.97
CA THR A 219 4.71 -1.10 -5.57
C THR A 219 4.99 -2.56 -5.91
N LEU A 220 5.28 -2.82 -7.19
CA LEU A 220 5.75 -4.11 -7.67
C LEU A 220 7.22 -4.00 -8.11
N GLN A 221 7.98 -5.08 -7.96
CA GLN A 221 9.38 -5.13 -8.33
C GLN A 221 9.81 -6.52 -8.82
N THR A 222 10.56 -6.58 -9.93
CA THR A 222 11.01 -7.82 -10.58
C THR A 222 12.27 -7.59 -11.42
N GLY A 223 13.05 -8.65 -11.66
CA GLY A 223 14.20 -8.64 -12.56
C GLY A 223 13.94 -9.25 -13.95
N SER A 224 12.69 -9.56 -14.30
CA SER A 224 12.37 -10.34 -15.51
C SER A 224 11.22 -9.84 -16.39
N GLN A 225 10.25 -9.08 -15.85
CA GLN A 225 9.14 -8.54 -16.64
C GLN A 225 9.40 -7.11 -17.14
N GLN A 226 8.70 -6.73 -18.20
CA GLN A 226 8.75 -5.38 -18.76
C GLN A 226 7.88 -4.40 -17.94
N PRO A 227 8.21 -3.09 -17.92
CA PRO A 227 7.44 -2.08 -17.19
C PRO A 227 5.93 -2.08 -17.46
N ALA A 228 5.52 -2.25 -18.72
CA ALA A 228 4.10 -2.21 -19.09
C ALA A 228 3.30 -3.42 -18.57
N GLU A 229 3.90 -4.61 -18.53
CA GLU A 229 3.29 -5.82 -17.96
C GLU A 229 3.12 -5.68 -16.44
N LEU A 230 4.21 -5.25 -15.78
CA LEU A 230 4.22 -5.03 -14.33
C LEU A 230 3.25 -3.92 -13.90
N ALA A 231 3.13 -2.86 -14.71
CA ALA A 231 2.17 -1.78 -14.45
C ALA A 231 0.71 -2.24 -14.61
N GLY A 232 0.42 -3.10 -15.59
CA GLY A 232 -0.89 -3.74 -15.70
C GLY A 232 -1.25 -4.56 -14.45
N GLU A 233 -0.31 -5.32 -13.89
CA GLU A 233 -0.55 -6.01 -12.61
C GLU A 233 -0.74 -5.04 -11.44
N ALA A 234 0.08 -3.99 -11.33
CA ALA A 234 0.00 -3.00 -10.27
C ALA A 234 -1.34 -2.24 -10.27
N VAL A 235 -1.85 -1.84 -11.44
CA VAL A 235 -3.16 -1.21 -11.60
C VAL A 235 -4.29 -2.15 -11.18
N ASN A 236 -4.26 -3.41 -11.61
CA ASN A 236 -5.26 -4.41 -11.18
C ASN A 236 -5.29 -4.61 -9.65
N LEU A 237 -4.15 -4.46 -8.96
CA LEU A 237 -4.09 -4.54 -7.50
C LEU A 237 -4.65 -3.26 -6.84
N ALA A 238 -4.40 -2.08 -7.41
CA ALA A 238 -4.97 -0.81 -6.93
C ALA A 238 -6.49 -0.78 -7.10
N ASP A 239 -7.00 -1.17 -8.27
CA ASP A 239 -8.43 -1.29 -8.55
C ASP A 239 -9.13 -2.28 -7.60
N ARG A 240 -8.50 -3.43 -7.32
CA ARG A 240 -9.00 -4.39 -6.32
C ARG A 240 -9.02 -3.77 -4.92
N ALA A 241 -8.02 -2.98 -4.54
CA ALA A 241 -8.00 -2.30 -3.24
C ALA A 241 -9.17 -1.33 -3.11
N PHE A 242 -9.44 -0.49 -4.12
CA PHE A 242 -10.61 0.39 -4.12
C PHE A 242 -11.94 -0.36 -4.14
N ALA A 243 -12.03 -1.50 -4.84
CA ALA A 243 -13.23 -2.34 -4.80
C ALA A 243 -13.49 -2.93 -3.40
N GLU A 244 -12.45 -3.33 -2.68
CA GLU A 244 -12.56 -3.82 -1.28
C GLU A 244 -12.89 -2.68 -0.31
N ILE A 245 -12.28 -1.48 -0.46
CA ILE A 245 -12.61 -0.27 0.30
C ILE A 245 -14.11 0.07 0.15
N LYS A 246 -14.59 0.14 -1.09
CA LYS A 246 -16.00 0.41 -1.43
C LYS A 246 -16.98 -0.70 -1.02
N SER A 247 -16.48 -1.83 -0.49
CA SER A 247 -17.31 -2.93 0.02
C SER A 247 -17.53 -2.89 1.54
N VAL A 248 -16.80 -2.04 2.26
CA VAL A 248 -16.90 -1.87 3.72
C VAL A 248 -17.41 -0.49 4.15
N GLN A 249 -17.56 0.45 3.19
CA GLN A 249 -18.22 1.75 3.34
C GLN A 249 -19.69 1.70 2.92
#